data_AF-A0AAW6A617-F1
#
_entry.id   AF-A0AAW6A617-F1
#
_cell.length_a   1.000
_cell.length_b   1.000
_cell.length_c   1.000
_cell.angle_alpha   90.00
_cell.angle_beta   90.00
_cell.angle_gamma   90.00
#
_symmetry.space_group_name_H-M   'P 1'
#
loop_
_entity.id
_entity.type
_entity.pdbx_description
1 polymer ?
#
loop_
_entity_poly.entity_id
_entity_poly.type
_entity_poly.pdbx_seq_one_letter_code
_entity_poly.pdbx_strand_id
1 'polypeptide(L)'
;MSMSSSLVQDFYYGASKDYYDEQYTAESSYGMHSMRRYFDSGVMVIDVQQYNKNILVKKLLEIINTTQGRIDDQAIINVLSEGRVKFLPWRYNYQHDLNYLSNPQYHWAPELVKPIIDDHPNILVRQFTPSGPLALPYNHVQVTDEWDLEFWRLLEKSKRTSLT
;
A
#
# COMPACT_ATOMS: atom_id res chain seq x y z
N MET A 1 21.82 -8.37 6.92
CA MET A 1 21.02 -7.36 7.65
C MET A 1 19.77 -8.04 8.19
N SER A 2 19.35 -7.72 9.41
CA SER A 2 18.11 -8.28 9.98
C SER A 2 16.91 -7.44 9.53
N MET A 3 15.82 -8.11 9.13
CA MET A 3 14.59 -7.46 8.65
C MET A 3 13.84 -6.79 9.81
N SER A 4 13.28 -5.61 9.59
CA SER A 4 12.55 -4.85 10.61
C SER A 4 11.03 -5.00 10.52
N SER A 5 10.51 -5.30 9.33
CA SER A 5 9.07 -5.34 9.08
C SER A 5 8.72 -6.24 7.89
N SER A 6 7.51 -6.80 7.89
CA SER A 6 6.89 -7.42 6.71
C SER A 6 5.68 -6.61 6.26
N LEU A 7 5.62 -6.28 4.98
CA LEU A 7 4.63 -5.36 4.39
C LEU A 7 4.22 -5.84 3.01
N VAL A 8 3.17 -5.27 2.47
CA VAL A 8 2.73 -5.52 1.10
C VAL A 8 3.23 -4.37 0.23
N GLN A 9 3.73 -4.64 -0.99
CA GLN A 9 4.21 -3.59 -1.90
C GLN A 9 3.07 -2.56 -2.20
N ASP A 10 3.30 -1.53 -3.00
CA ASP A 10 2.20 -0.71 -3.54
C ASP A 10 1.78 -1.23 -4.93
N PHE A 11 0.48 -1.32 -5.24
CA PHE A 11 -0.01 -1.84 -6.53
C PHE A 11 0.59 -1.06 -7.71
N TYR A 12 0.58 0.26 -7.63
CA TYR A 12 1.01 1.13 -8.72
C TYR A 12 2.52 1.08 -8.91
N TYR A 13 3.28 1.31 -7.84
CA TYR A 13 4.74 1.30 -7.92
C TYR A 13 5.31 -0.11 -8.15
N GLY A 14 4.64 -1.14 -7.65
CA GLY A 14 5.04 -2.54 -7.81
C GLY A 14 4.78 -3.10 -9.19
N ALA A 15 3.70 -2.69 -9.87
CA ALA A 15 3.25 -3.31 -11.12
C ALA A 15 3.32 -2.42 -12.38
N SER A 16 3.52 -1.11 -12.26
CA SER A 16 3.74 -0.25 -13.43
C SER A 16 5.14 -0.44 -14.02
N LYS A 17 5.24 -0.31 -15.35
CA LYS A 17 6.50 -0.25 -16.08
C LYS A 17 7.24 1.06 -15.83
N ASP A 18 6.52 2.13 -15.53
CA ASP A 18 7.09 3.47 -15.36
C ASP A 18 8.11 3.54 -14.22
N TYR A 19 8.08 2.57 -13.30
CA TYR A 19 8.97 2.49 -12.15
C TYR A 19 10.04 1.40 -12.27
N TYR A 20 10.36 0.93 -13.48
CA TYR A 20 11.63 0.24 -13.70
C TYR A 20 12.80 1.14 -13.29
N ASP A 21 13.82 0.57 -12.63
CA ASP A 21 14.94 1.32 -12.07
C ASP A 21 15.70 2.08 -13.17
N GLU A 22 15.70 1.55 -14.40
CA GLU A 22 16.30 2.20 -15.58
C GLU A 22 15.50 3.39 -16.10
N GLN A 23 14.22 3.51 -15.71
CA GLN A 23 13.26 4.49 -16.25
C GLN A 23 12.88 5.58 -15.23
N TYR A 24 13.09 5.35 -13.94
CA TYR A 24 12.69 6.29 -12.88
C TYR A 24 13.82 6.59 -11.89
N THR A 25 14.13 7.87 -11.72
CA THR A 25 15.14 8.35 -10.77
C THR A 25 14.57 8.48 -9.35
N ALA A 26 14.38 7.34 -8.68
CA ALA A 26 13.79 7.26 -7.34
C ALA A 26 14.55 8.09 -6.28
N GLU A 27 15.88 8.14 -6.37
CA GLU A 27 16.74 8.80 -5.39
C GLU A 27 16.46 10.31 -5.32
N SER A 28 16.39 10.99 -6.47
CA SER A 28 16.14 12.43 -6.53
C SER A 28 14.72 12.83 -6.16
N SER A 29 13.76 11.91 -6.31
CA SER A 29 12.33 12.19 -6.11
C SER A 29 11.86 11.86 -4.70
N TYR A 30 12.31 10.72 -4.16
CA TYR A 30 11.84 10.18 -2.88
C TYR A 30 12.97 9.84 -1.92
N GLY A 31 14.24 9.90 -2.33
CA GLY A 31 15.38 9.48 -1.49
C GLY A 31 15.44 7.96 -1.30
N MET A 32 14.94 7.21 -2.30
CA MET A 32 14.97 5.75 -2.33
C MET A 32 15.77 5.26 -3.53
N HIS A 33 16.42 4.10 -3.41
CA HIS A 33 17.10 3.47 -4.53
C HIS A 33 16.13 2.95 -5.61
N SER A 34 14.95 2.47 -5.21
CA SER A 34 13.96 1.95 -6.17
C SER A 34 12.52 2.13 -5.69
N MET A 35 11.67 2.70 -6.54
CA MET A 35 10.22 2.76 -6.29
C MET A 35 9.56 1.39 -6.42
N ARG A 36 10.16 0.38 -7.07
CA ARG A 36 9.60 -0.98 -7.10
C ARG A 36 9.54 -1.63 -5.72
N ARG A 37 10.34 -1.13 -4.78
CA ARG A 37 10.35 -1.58 -3.38
C ARG A 37 9.48 -0.71 -2.49
N TYR A 38 8.74 0.23 -3.07
CA TYR A 38 7.78 1.03 -2.34
C TYR A 38 6.62 0.14 -1.87
N PHE A 39 6.25 0.28 -0.60
CA PHE A 39 5.15 -0.44 0.03
C PHE A 39 4.02 0.49 0.46
N ASP A 40 2.83 -0.09 0.54
CA ASP A 40 1.68 0.54 1.20
C ASP A 40 1.76 0.29 2.72
N SER A 41 1.48 1.33 3.52
CA SER A 41 1.57 1.32 4.98
C SER A 41 0.25 0.90 5.68
N GLY A 42 -0.80 0.59 4.93
CA GLY A 42 -2.11 0.19 5.44
C GLY A 42 -2.11 -1.08 6.28
N VAL A 43 -1.19 -2.02 5.99
CA VAL A 43 -0.93 -3.20 6.83
C VAL A 43 0.56 -3.44 7.00
N MET A 44 1.03 -3.40 8.24
CA MET A 44 2.42 -3.62 8.60
C MET A 44 2.56 -4.65 9.72
N VAL A 45 3.40 -5.66 9.52
CA VAL A 45 3.86 -6.55 10.60
C VAL A 45 5.24 -6.09 11.02
N ILE A 46 5.36 -5.55 12.23
CA ILE A 46 6.58 -4.87 12.70
C ILE A 46 7.29 -5.75 13.73
N ASP A 47 8.56 -6.06 13.49
CA ASP A 47 9.46 -6.51 14.56
C ASP A 47 9.82 -5.27 15.39
N VAL A 48 9.08 -5.07 16.48
CA VAL A 48 9.21 -3.87 17.33
C VAL A 48 10.65 -3.69 17.84
N GLN A 49 11.34 -4.78 18.16
CA GLN A 49 12.70 -4.70 18.68
C GLN A 49 13.67 -4.20 17.60
N GLN A 50 13.57 -4.73 16.39
CA GLN A 50 14.41 -4.33 15.27
C GLN A 50 14.03 -2.96 14.70
N TYR A 51 12.73 -2.66 14.67
CA TYR A 51 12.21 -1.36 14.26
C TYR A 51 12.78 -0.24 15.16
N ASN A 52 12.67 -0.38 16.48
CA ASN A 52 13.16 0.63 17.42
C ASN A 52 14.69 0.84 17.37
N LYS A 53 15.46 -0.18 16.95
CA LYS A 53 16.91 -0.05 16.74
C LYS A 53 17.25 0.68 15.44
N ASN A 54 16.47 0.47 14.39
CA ASN A 54 16.79 0.91 13.03
C ASN A 54 16.11 2.24 12.65
N ILE A 55 14.93 2.51 13.19
CA ILE A 55 14.07 3.64 12.88
C ILE A 55 13.98 4.54 14.13
N LEU A 56 14.93 5.45 14.25
CA LEU A 56 15.01 6.35 15.40
C LEU A 56 13.98 7.48 15.26
N VAL A 57 13.24 7.77 16.34
CA VAL A 57 12.29 8.90 16.40
C VAL A 57 12.94 10.21 15.97
N LYS A 58 14.19 10.44 16.35
CA LYS A 58 14.93 11.64 15.94
C LYS A 58 15.04 11.76 14.41
N LYS A 59 15.32 10.66 13.71
CA LYS A 59 15.42 10.65 12.24
C LYS A 59 14.06 10.89 11.58
N LEU A 60 12.99 10.32 12.13
CA LEU A 60 11.62 10.60 11.68
C LEU A 60 11.34 12.11 11.76
N LEU A 61 11.62 12.73 12.90
CA LEU A 61 11.43 14.17 13.11
C LEU A 61 12.33 15.03 12.20
N GLU A 62 13.59 14.63 12.00
CA GLU A 62 14.50 15.31 11.07
C GLU A 62 13.94 15.31 9.64
N ILE A 63 13.41 14.18 9.16
CA ILE A 63 12.80 14.08 7.83
C ILE A 63 11.52 14.93 7.73
N ILE A 64 10.63 14.83 8.72
CA ILE A 64 9.38 15.62 8.75
C ILE A 64 9.69 17.12 8.68
N ASN A 65 10.68 17.58 9.45
CA ASN A 65 11.05 18.99 9.52
C ASN A 65 11.77 19.50 8.27
N THR A 66 12.49 18.64 7.55
CA THR A 66 13.29 19.03 6.38
C THR A 66 12.53 18.94 5.07
N THR A 67 11.52 18.08 4.98
CA THR A 67 10.73 17.86 3.75
C THR A 67 9.53 18.79 3.62
N GLN A 68 9.27 19.67 4.60
CA GLN A 68 8.20 20.69 4.57
C GLN A 68 6.81 20.12 4.21
N GLY A 69 6.49 18.89 4.65
CA GLY A 69 5.20 18.24 4.38
C GLY A 69 5.03 17.75 2.94
N ARG A 70 6.10 17.65 2.16
CA ARG A 70 6.07 17.12 0.78
C ARG A 70 5.98 15.60 0.69
N ILE A 71 6.20 14.91 1.81
CA ILE A 71 6.11 13.46 1.90
C ILE A 71 5.23 13.08 3.09
N ASP A 72 4.42 12.05 2.89
CA ASP A 72 3.55 11.50 3.93
C ASP A 72 4.28 10.48 4.81
N ASP A 73 3.58 9.96 5.81
CA ASP A 73 4.10 8.94 6.71
C ASP A 73 4.53 7.66 5.97
N GLN A 74 3.77 7.24 4.96
CA GLN A 74 4.11 6.10 4.10
C GLN A 74 5.47 6.31 3.42
N ALA A 75 5.72 7.47 2.81
CA ALA A 75 6.97 7.79 2.15
C ALA A 75 8.16 7.83 3.13
N ILE A 76 7.96 8.43 4.31
CA ILE A 76 9.01 8.49 5.34
C ILE A 76 9.45 7.09 5.77
N ILE A 77 8.49 6.19 6.04
CA ILE A 77 8.80 4.83 6.50
C ILE A 77 9.44 4.02 5.37
N ASN A 78 9.01 4.23 4.12
CA ASN A 78 9.63 3.61 2.93
C ASN A 78 11.12 3.96 2.83
N VAL A 79 11.48 5.24 2.92
CA VAL A 79 12.87 5.70 2.91
C VAL A 79 13.68 5.09 4.05
N LEU A 80 13.16 5.15 5.29
CA LEU A 80 13.90 4.69 6.46
C LEU A 80 14.05 3.17 6.55
N SER A 81 13.13 2.43 5.93
CA SER A 81 13.08 0.96 5.98
C SER A 81 13.64 0.29 4.72
N GLU A 82 14.14 1.06 3.75
CA GLU A 82 14.64 0.52 2.49
C GLU A 82 15.71 -0.56 2.72
N GLY A 83 15.56 -1.67 1.98
CA GLY A 83 16.44 -2.85 2.10
C GLY A 83 16.28 -3.67 3.39
N ARG A 84 15.35 -3.30 4.30
CA ARG A 84 15.10 -3.99 5.58
C ARG A 84 13.67 -4.53 5.71
N VAL A 85 12.92 -4.53 4.62
CA VAL A 85 11.54 -5.03 4.56
C VAL A 85 11.46 -6.40 3.90
N LYS A 86 10.50 -7.20 4.34
CA LYS A 86 10.05 -8.41 3.65
C LYS A 86 8.70 -8.15 2.99
N PHE A 87 8.56 -8.49 1.71
CA PHE A 87 7.26 -8.40 1.06
C PHE A 87 6.38 -9.61 1.36
N LEU A 88 5.17 -9.33 1.80
CA LEU A 88 4.06 -10.26 1.95
C LEU A 88 3.28 -10.31 0.63
N PRO A 89 2.59 -11.43 0.36
CA PRO A 89 1.63 -11.51 -0.74
C PRO A 89 0.55 -10.41 -0.68
N TRP A 90 0.06 -10.00 -1.85
CA TRP A 90 -0.94 -8.94 -2.02
C TRP A 90 -2.23 -9.17 -1.26
N ARG A 91 -2.62 -10.43 -1.07
CA ARG A 91 -3.81 -10.81 -0.29
C ARG A 91 -3.83 -10.29 1.15
N TYR A 92 -2.68 -9.95 1.73
CA TYR A 92 -2.59 -9.41 3.09
C TYR A 92 -2.84 -7.90 3.18
N ASN A 93 -2.89 -7.21 2.04
CA ASN A 93 -3.26 -5.80 1.94
C ASN A 93 -3.67 -5.46 0.48
N TYR A 94 -4.87 -5.87 0.10
CA TYR A 94 -5.32 -5.76 -1.28
C TYR A 94 -5.95 -4.38 -1.54
N GLN A 95 -5.19 -3.50 -2.20
CA GLN A 95 -5.43 -2.04 -2.27
C GLN A 95 -6.53 -1.62 -3.24
N HIS A 96 -6.55 -2.17 -4.45
CA HIS A 96 -7.49 -1.76 -5.51
C HIS A 96 -8.28 -2.93 -6.07
N ASP A 97 -9.43 -2.64 -6.68
CA ASP A 97 -10.18 -3.65 -7.43
C ASP A 97 -9.45 -4.04 -8.74
N LEU A 98 -9.96 -5.03 -9.47
CA LEU A 98 -9.37 -5.42 -10.76
C LEU A 98 -9.58 -4.36 -11.86
N ASN A 99 -10.56 -3.47 -11.71
CA ASN A 99 -10.80 -2.40 -12.69
C ASN A 99 -9.66 -1.38 -12.68
N TYR A 100 -9.04 -1.13 -11.52
CA TYR A 100 -7.87 -0.27 -11.40
C TYR A 100 -6.71 -0.73 -12.32
N LEU A 101 -6.48 -2.05 -12.40
CA LEU A 101 -5.47 -2.66 -13.27
C LEU A 101 -5.83 -2.60 -14.77
N SER A 102 -7.06 -2.18 -15.09
CA SER A 102 -7.54 -1.97 -16.46
C SER A 102 -7.51 -0.50 -16.88
N ASN A 103 -7.11 0.42 -15.98
CA ASN A 103 -7.07 1.85 -16.29
C ASN A 103 -5.98 2.16 -17.35
N PRO A 104 -6.35 2.71 -18.52
CA PRO A 104 -5.42 2.95 -19.63
C PRO A 104 -4.42 4.08 -19.37
N GLN A 105 -4.60 4.86 -18.30
CA GLN A 105 -3.65 5.91 -17.91
C GLN A 105 -2.35 5.34 -17.32
N TYR A 106 -2.35 4.07 -16.89
CA TYR A 106 -1.20 3.43 -16.29
C TYR A 106 -0.55 2.43 -17.24
N HIS A 107 0.78 2.39 -17.27
CA HIS A 107 1.53 1.46 -18.11
C HIS A 107 1.85 0.17 -17.38
N TRP A 108 0.86 -0.71 -17.22
CA TRP A 108 1.02 -1.96 -16.50
C TRP A 108 1.98 -2.95 -17.17
N ALA A 109 2.78 -3.65 -16.37
CA ALA A 109 3.60 -4.78 -16.81
C ALA A 109 2.85 -6.10 -16.52
N PRO A 110 2.43 -6.86 -17.56
CA PRO A 110 1.59 -8.04 -17.37
C PRO A 110 2.18 -9.05 -16.39
N GLU A 111 3.50 -9.25 -16.42
CA GLU A 111 4.24 -10.15 -15.55
C GLU A 111 4.22 -9.72 -14.07
N LEU A 112 4.11 -8.42 -13.80
CA LEU A 112 4.06 -7.86 -12.45
C LEU A 112 2.62 -7.72 -11.93
N VAL A 113 1.66 -7.55 -12.84
CA VAL A 113 0.24 -7.54 -12.52
C VAL A 113 -0.26 -8.96 -12.21
N LYS A 114 0.27 -9.98 -12.89
CA LYS A 114 -0.21 -11.35 -12.74
C LYS A 114 -0.29 -11.83 -11.27
N PRO A 115 0.74 -11.64 -10.41
CA PRO A 115 0.63 -12.01 -9.01
C PRO A 115 -0.47 -11.28 -8.23
N ILE A 116 -0.81 -10.04 -8.61
CA ILE A 116 -1.93 -9.30 -8.00
C ILE A 116 -3.25 -10.00 -8.36
N ILE A 117 -3.45 -10.30 -9.65
CA ILE A 117 -4.65 -11.00 -10.14
C ILE A 117 -4.78 -12.39 -9.51
N ASP A 118 -3.68 -13.14 -9.43
CA ASP A 118 -3.66 -14.49 -8.84
C ASP A 118 -4.03 -14.49 -7.34
N ASP A 119 -3.77 -13.39 -6.62
CA ASP A 119 -4.12 -13.21 -5.21
C ASP A 119 -5.57 -12.76 -4.99
N HIS A 120 -6.22 -12.15 -5.98
CA HIS A 120 -7.61 -11.66 -5.89
C HIS A 120 -8.62 -12.68 -5.31
N PRO A 121 -8.69 -13.95 -5.76
CA PRO A 121 -9.64 -14.91 -5.19
C PRO A 121 -9.31 -15.33 -3.74
N ASN A 122 -8.17 -14.91 -3.19
CA ASN A 122 -7.68 -15.31 -1.87
C ASN A 122 -7.43 -14.12 -0.94
N ILE A 123 -8.04 -12.96 -1.20
CA ILE A 123 -7.88 -11.75 -0.39
C ILE A 123 -8.24 -12.03 1.08
N LEU A 124 -7.37 -11.60 2.00
CA LEU A 124 -7.54 -11.73 3.44
C LEU A 124 -7.82 -10.37 4.09
N VAL A 125 -7.20 -9.31 3.59
CA VAL A 125 -7.44 -7.93 4.02
C VAL A 125 -7.67 -7.08 2.78
N ARG A 126 -8.87 -6.49 2.68
CA ARG A 126 -9.20 -5.49 1.68
C ARG A 126 -8.95 -4.10 2.26
N GLN A 127 -8.06 -3.35 1.64
CA GLN A 127 -7.89 -1.92 1.89
C GLN A 127 -8.65 -1.17 0.81
N PHE A 128 -9.45 -0.18 1.19
CA PHE A 128 -10.13 0.70 0.24
C PHE A 128 -9.30 1.96 0.06
N THR A 129 -8.32 1.92 -0.87
CA THR A 129 -7.49 3.08 -1.18
C THR A 129 -8.22 4.02 -2.16
N PRO A 130 -8.10 5.35 -2.01
CA PRO A 130 -8.70 6.29 -2.95
C PRO A 130 -8.08 6.14 -4.34
N SER A 131 -8.87 5.74 -5.34
CA SER A 131 -8.43 5.63 -6.74
C SER A 131 -9.25 6.46 -7.73
N GLY A 132 -10.26 7.18 -7.23
CA GLY A 132 -11.13 8.01 -8.06
C GLY A 132 -12.52 8.21 -7.46
N PRO A 133 -13.44 8.83 -8.21
CA PRO A 133 -14.84 8.94 -7.82
C PRO A 133 -15.44 7.56 -7.56
N LEU A 134 -16.21 7.44 -6.47
CA LEU A 134 -16.88 6.20 -6.08
C LEU A 134 -15.93 5.01 -5.83
N ALA A 135 -14.63 5.25 -5.57
CA ALA A 135 -13.70 4.16 -5.24
C ALA A 135 -13.88 3.59 -3.83
N LEU A 136 -14.46 4.38 -2.93
CA LEU A 136 -14.61 4.03 -1.52
C LEU A 136 -16.07 3.65 -1.29
N PRO A 137 -16.37 2.49 -0.67
CA PRO A 137 -17.73 1.99 -0.55
C PRO A 137 -18.61 2.97 0.22
N TYR A 138 -18.08 3.70 1.22
CA TYR A 138 -18.83 4.70 1.97
C TYR A 138 -19.13 6.01 1.21
N ASN A 139 -18.65 6.17 -0.02
CA ASN A 139 -18.99 7.31 -0.88
C ASN A 139 -20.18 7.02 -1.82
N HIS A 140 -20.70 5.80 -1.86
CA HIS A 140 -21.79 5.41 -2.75
C HIS A 140 -22.61 4.24 -2.22
N VAL A 141 -23.88 4.15 -2.60
CA VAL A 141 -24.73 2.99 -2.23
C VAL A 141 -24.69 1.85 -3.25
N GLN A 142 -23.97 2.04 -4.37
CA GLN A 142 -23.77 0.98 -5.37
C GLN A 142 -22.89 -0.13 -4.80
N VAL A 143 -23.13 -1.37 -5.22
CA VAL A 143 -22.24 -2.51 -4.99
C VAL A 143 -21.59 -2.86 -6.32
N THR A 144 -20.28 -2.66 -6.42
CA THR A 144 -19.53 -2.90 -7.66
C THR A 144 -18.79 -4.24 -7.64
N ASP A 145 -18.41 -4.72 -6.44
CA ASP A 145 -17.79 -6.02 -6.22
C ASP A 145 -18.28 -6.68 -4.91
N GLU A 146 -17.73 -7.85 -4.57
CA GLU A 146 -18.06 -8.57 -3.34
C GLU A 146 -17.57 -7.84 -2.06
N TRP A 147 -16.55 -6.99 -2.19
CA TRP A 147 -15.94 -6.28 -1.06
C TRP A 147 -16.73 -5.05 -0.66
N ASP A 148 -17.32 -4.33 -1.62
CA ASP A 148 -18.33 -3.31 -1.36
C ASP A 148 -19.50 -3.90 -0.56
N LEU A 149 -19.99 -5.06 -1.00
CA LEU A 149 -21.08 -5.75 -0.32
C LEU A 149 -20.69 -6.15 1.11
N GLU A 150 -19.48 -6.67 1.30
CA GLU A 150 -18.98 -7.07 2.62
C GLU A 150 -18.79 -5.87 3.54
N PHE A 151 -18.28 -4.75 3.03
CA PHE A 151 -18.18 -3.49 3.78
C PHE A 151 -19.55 -3.08 4.34
N TRP A 152 -20.58 -3.05 3.48
CA TRP A 152 -21.94 -2.66 3.90
C TRP A 152 -22.54 -3.63 4.91
N ARG A 153 -22.32 -4.94 4.74
CA ARG A 153 -22.75 -5.97 5.71
C ARG A 153 -22.09 -5.76 7.08
N LEU A 154 -20.78 -5.53 7.10
CA LEU A 154 -20.04 -5.33 8.34
C LEU A 154 -20.42 -4.02 9.03
N LEU A 155 -20.67 -2.95 8.28
CA LEU A 155 -21.14 -1.68 8.82
C LEU A 155 -22.53 -1.83 9.45
N GLU A 156 -23.46 -2.49 8.76
CA GLU A 156 -24.82 -2.74 9.26
C GLU A 156 -24.79 -3.59 10.55
N LYS A 157 -24.01 -4.68 10.54
CA LYS A 157 -23.78 -5.53 11.71
C LYS A 157 -23.23 -4.72 12.88
N SER A 158 -22.17 -3.92 12.66
CA SER A 158 -21.55 -3.09 13.68
C SER A 158 -22.53 -2.07 14.27
N LYS A 159 -23.36 -1.46 13.41
CA LYS A 159 -24.40 -0.52 13.85
C LYS A 159 -25.43 -1.21 14.73
N ARG A 160 -25.93 -2.39 14.35
CA ARG A 160 -26.88 -3.15 15.18
C ARG A 160 -26.30 -3.54 16.53
N THR A 161 -25.06 -4.03 16.56
CA THR A 161 -24.38 -4.39 17.82
C THR A 161 -24.15 -3.18 18.72
N SER A 162 -23.93 -1.98 18.17
CA SER A 162 -23.80 -0.76 18.99
C SER A 162 -25.08 -0.30 19.69
N LEU A 163 -26.24 -0.85 19.30
CA LEU A 163 -27.55 -0.51 19.86
C LEU A 163 -28.03 -1.48 20.95
N THR A 164 -27.31 -2.57 21.18
CA THR A 164 -27.57 -3.58 22.22
C THR A 164 -26.58 -3.42 23.36
#